data_AF-A0A6G4A626-F1
#
_entry.id   AF-A0A6G4A626-F1
#
_cell.length_a   1.000
_cell.length_b   1.000
_cell.length_c   1.000
_cell.angle_alpha   90.00
_cell.angle_beta   90.00
_cell.angle_gamma   90.00
#
_symmetry.space_group_name_H-M   'P 1'
#
loop_
_entity.id
_entity.type
_entity.pdbx_description
1 polymer ?
#
loop_
_entity_poly.entity_id
_entity_poly.type
_entity_poly.pdbx_seq_one_letter_code
_entity_poly.pdbx_strand_id
1 'polypeptide(L)'
;MDFTAEEIANLKNHVIEEAQMLKDIGLKNKTIGPAVAGAYDRTTGKIYTAINNVDGKIPRELNPIIKERIDNMPDDIYDSYSLYTHGSGSHAEVYAANKALLDNPSATIDDILIYVIRPGGSSKPVIDIPFQTCPHCNYILRDFRIESDLPK
;
A
#
# COMPACT_ATOMS: atom_id res chain seq x y z
N MET A 1 6.91 -9.00 -17.72
CA MET A 1 6.78 -7.82 -18.60
C MET A 1 6.60 -6.61 -17.72
N ASP A 2 7.30 -5.51 -17.97
CA ASP A 2 7.13 -4.30 -17.16
C ASP A 2 5.72 -3.69 -17.33
N PHE A 3 5.31 -2.88 -16.34
CA PHE A 3 4.11 -2.04 -16.46
C PHE A 3 4.40 -0.87 -17.40
N THR A 4 3.41 -0.50 -18.18
CA THR A 4 3.44 0.64 -19.09
C THR A 4 3.40 1.96 -18.31
N ALA A 5 3.89 3.03 -18.93
CA ALA A 5 3.81 4.37 -18.36
C ALA A 5 2.35 4.81 -18.09
N GLU A 6 1.41 4.34 -18.91
CA GLU A 6 -0.02 4.63 -18.74
C GLU A 6 -0.60 3.90 -17.51
N GLU A 7 -0.30 2.61 -17.32
CA GLU A 7 -0.71 1.86 -16.12
C GLU A 7 -0.16 2.54 -14.84
N ILE A 8 1.11 2.97 -14.87
CA ILE A 8 1.74 3.68 -13.74
C ILE A 8 1.07 5.02 -13.49
N ALA A 9 0.85 5.83 -14.53
CA ALA A 9 0.22 7.14 -14.39
C ALA A 9 -1.22 7.03 -13.88
N ASN A 10 -1.98 6.05 -14.38
CA ASN A 10 -3.35 5.79 -13.95
C ASN A 10 -3.41 5.41 -12.47
N LEU A 11 -2.51 4.55 -12.00
CA LEU A 11 -2.42 4.21 -10.58
C LEU A 11 -2.06 5.43 -9.73
N LYS A 12 -1.04 6.21 -10.12
CA LYS A 12 -0.61 7.40 -9.37
C LYS A 12 -1.73 8.42 -9.24
N ASN A 13 -2.40 8.74 -10.34
CA ASN A 13 -3.52 9.68 -10.37
C ASN A 13 -4.67 9.19 -9.48
N HIS A 14 -5.05 7.92 -9.58
CA HIS A 14 -6.13 7.36 -8.78
C HIS A 14 -5.84 7.41 -7.27
N VAL A 15 -4.60 7.14 -6.85
CA VAL A 15 -4.20 7.21 -5.44
C VAL A 15 -4.24 8.66 -4.92
N ILE A 16 -3.85 9.63 -5.74
CA ILE A 16 -3.92 11.06 -5.39
C ILE A 16 -5.38 11.53 -5.28
N GLU A 17 -6.23 11.13 -6.23
CA GLU A 17 -7.66 11.43 -6.22
C GLU A 17 -8.36 10.84 -4.99
N GLU A 18 -8.06 9.59 -4.65
CA GLU A 18 -8.60 8.94 -3.44
C GLU A 18 -8.16 9.68 -2.17
N ALA A 19 -6.86 10.01 -2.07
CA ALA A 19 -6.34 10.77 -0.93
C ALA A 19 -7.01 12.16 -0.81
N GLN A 20 -7.28 12.81 -1.95
CA GLN A 20 -7.99 14.08 -2.00
C GLN A 20 -9.45 13.92 -1.56
N MET A 21 -10.14 12.90 -2.06
CA MET A 21 -11.52 12.58 -1.68
C MET A 21 -11.66 12.33 -0.18
N LEU A 22 -10.76 11.54 0.42
CA LEU A 22 -10.74 11.29 1.86
C LEU A 22 -10.62 12.60 2.67
N LYS A 23 -9.82 13.56 2.20
CA LYS A 23 -9.72 14.90 2.83
C LYS A 23 -10.95 15.77 2.58
N ASP A 24 -11.61 15.62 1.42
CA ASP A 24 -12.77 16.42 1.06
C ASP A 24 -14.03 16.00 1.81
N ILE A 25 -14.20 14.72 2.09
CA ILE A 25 -15.26 14.21 2.97
C ILE A 25 -14.94 14.43 4.47
N GLY A 26 -13.82 15.08 4.77
CA GLY A 26 -13.49 15.58 6.10
C GLY A 26 -12.72 14.62 7.00
N LEU A 27 -12.16 13.51 6.48
CA LEU A 27 -11.24 12.69 7.29
C LEU A 27 -10.02 13.51 7.67
N LYS A 28 -9.68 13.45 8.96
CA LYS A 28 -8.48 14.08 9.49
C LYS A 28 -7.27 13.19 9.28
N ASN A 29 -6.08 13.79 9.26
CA ASN A 29 -4.81 13.05 9.14
C ASN A 29 -4.63 11.95 10.21
N LYS A 30 -5.20 12.13 11.41
CA LYS A 30 -5.20 11.10 12.45
C LYS A 30 -5.99 9.83 12.08
N THR A 31 -6.92 9.92 11.13
CA THR A 31 -7.77 8.82 10.66
C THR A 31 -7.21 8.24 9.37
N ILE A 32 -6.79 9.08 8.41
CA ILE A 32 -6.12 8.64 7.17
C ILE A 32 -4.78 7.96 7.51
N GLY A 33 -4.11 8.46 8.55
CA GLY A 33 -2.79 7.99 8.92
C GLY A 33 -1.70 8.53 7.98
N PRO A 34 -0.49 7.95 8.06
CA PRO A 34 0.69 8.48 7.37
C PRO A 34 0.71 8.23 5.85
N ALA A 35 -0.11 7.31 5.34
CA ALA A 35 -0.06 6.82 3.98
C ALA A 35 -1.45 6.54 3.39
N VAL A 36 -1.58 6.77 2.09
CA VAL A 36 -2.62 6.21 1.23
C VAL A 36 -1.90 5.39 0.16
N ALA A 37 -2.38 4.17 -0.09
CA ALA A 37 -1.79 3.28 -1.07
C ALA A 37 -2.83 2.78 -2.07
N GLY A 38 -2.36 2.45 -3.27
CA GLY A 38 -3.11 1.74 -4.30
C GLY A 38 -2.36 0.52 -4.80
N ALA A 39 -3.11 -0.52 -5.15
CA ALA A 39 -2.63 -1.70 -5.87
C ALA A 39 -3.42 -1.85 -7.17
N TYR A 40 -2.74 -1.85 -8.31
CA TYR A 40 -3.32 -2.07 -9.64
C TYR A 40 -3.09 -3.51 -10.07
N ASP A 41 -4.18 -4.22 -10.39
CA ASP A 41 -4.15 -5.53 -11.03
C ASP A 41 -4.25 -5.35 -12.55
N ARG A 42 -3.18 -5.64 -13.28
CA ARG A 42 -3.15 -5.49 -14.74
C ARG A 42 -4.01 -6.48 -15.50
N THR A 43 -4.33 -7.63 -14.89
CA THR A 43 -5.11 -8.68 -15.55
C THR A 43 -6.60 -8.32 -15.60
N THR A 44 -7.08 -7.53 -14.63
CA THR A 44 -8.46 -7.05 -14.57
C THR A 44 -8.62 -5.55 -14.82
N GLY A 45 -7.51 -4.80 -14.77
CA GLY A 45 -7.52 -3.33 -14.87
C GLY A 45 -8.06 -2.62 -13.62
N LYS A 46 -8.21 -3.32 -12.48
CA LYS A 46 -8.84 -2.76 -11.26
C LYS A 46 -7.77 -2.14 -10.35
N ILE A 47 -8.13 -1.07 -9.65
CA ILE A 47 -7.30 -0.43 -8.62
C ILE A 47 -7.97 -0.57 -7.26
N TYR A 48 -7.19 -1.00 -6.26
CA TYR A 48 -7.62 -1.16 -4.88
C TYR A 48 -6.88 -0.19 -3.99
N THR A 49 -7.60 0.70 -3.33
CA THR A 49 -7.01 1.68 -2.41
C THR A 49 -7.18 1.28 -0.95
N ALA A 50 -6.27 1.77 -0.11
CA ALA A 50 -6.33 1.59 1.32
C ALA A 50 -5.61 2.70 2.09
N ILE A 51 -5.94 2.79 3.38
CA ILE A 51 -5.27 3.60 4.39
C ILE A 51 -4.77 2.69 5.51
N ASN A 52 -3.90 3.23 6.38
CA ASN A 52 -3.35 2.48 7.50
C ASN A 52 -4.43 2.13 8.52
N ASN A 53 -4.26 0.99 9.18
CA ASN A 53 -5.03 0.68 10.38
C ASN A 53 -4.36 1.31 11.61
N VAL A 54 -5.00 2.32 12.21
CA VAL A 54 -4.46 3.08 13.35
C VAL A 54 -4.31 2.26 14.63
N ASP A 55 -5.03 1.14 14.74
CA ASP A 55 -4.91 0.22 15.88
C ASP A 55 -3.81 -0.82 15.69
N GLY A 56 -3.07 -0.79 14.56
CA GLY A 56 -2.04 -1.78 14.27
C GLY A 56 -2.58 -3.15 13.82
N LYS A 57 -3.86 -3.25 13.48
CA LYS A 57 -4.48 -4.53 13.10
C LYS A 57 -4.23 -4.86 11.63
N ILE A 58 -3.82 -6.10 11.37
CA ILE A 58 -3.73 -6.67 10.02
C ILE A 58 -5.15 -6.90 9.42
N PRO A 59 -5.27 -7.04 8.08
CA PRO A 59 -6.54 -7.42 7.46
C PRO A 59 -7.14 -8.69 8.08
N ARG A 60 -8.47 -8.72 8.26
CA ARG A 60 -9.17 -9.87 8.85
C ARG A 60 -9.08 -11.12 7.98
N GLU A 61 -9.10 -10.92 6.67
CA GLU A 61 -8.93 -11.96 5.67
C GLU A 61 -7.64 -11.66 4.90
N LEU A 62 -6.80 -12.67 4.79
CA LEU A 62 -5.48 -12.56 4.18
C LEU A 62 -5.36 -13.52 3.00
N ASN A 63 -4.86 -13.00 1.88
CA ASN A 63 -4.37 -13.85 0.80
C ASN A 63 -3.21 -14.71 1.34
N PRO A 64 -3.09 -16.00 0.93
CA PRO A 64 -2.06 -16.91 1.42
C PRO A 64 -0.63 -16.36 1.35
N ILE A 65 -0.28 -15.62 0.28
CA ILE A 65 1.06 -15.04 0.09
C ILE A 65 1.34 -13.98 1.18
N ILE A 66 0.39 -13.08 1.40
CA ILE A 66 0.53 -12.02 2.42
C ILE A 66 0.56 -12.63 3.82
N LYS A 67 -0.31 -13.62 4.07
CA LYS A 67 -0.35 -14.31 5.37
C LYS A 67 0.99 -14.98 5.69
N GLU A 68 1.51 -15.77 4.75
CA GLU A 68 2.78 -16.50 4.91
C GLU A 68 3.92 -15.56 5.26
N ARG A 69 4.01 -14.40 4.60
CA ARG A 69 5.07 -13.42 4.85
C ARG A 69 4.87 -12.61 6.14
N ILE A 70 3.64 -12.45 6.63
CA ILE A 70 3.43 -11.87 7.96
C ILE A 70 3.84 -12.88 9.04
N ASP A 71 3.40 -14.13 8.92
CA ASP A 71 3.65 -15.18 9.92
C ASP A 71 5.14 -15.56 10.01
N ASN A 72 5.87 -15.51 8.90
CA ASN A 72 7.27 -15.94 8.81
C ASN A 72 8.27 -14.78 8.79
N MET A 73 7.87 -13.57 9.21
CA MET A 73 8.78 -12.43 9.29
C MET A 73 9.93 -12.73 10.28
N PRO A 74 11.20 -12.62 9.86
CA PRO A 74 12.34 -12.81 10.74
C PRO A 74 12.35 -11.80 11.89
N ASP A 75 12.81 -12.23 13.07
CA ASP A 75 12.87 -11.39 14.28
C ASP A 75 13.71 -10.13 14.07
N ASP A 76 14.82 -10.20 13.32
CA ASP A 76 15.68 -9.05 13.03
C ASP A 76 14.95 -7.98 12.18
N ILE A 77 14.15 -8.40 11.21
CA ILE A 77 13.30 -7.51 10.42
C ILE A 77 12.16 -6.95 11.28
N TYR A 78 11.51 -7.80 12.09
CA TYR A 78 10.44 -7.37 12.98
C TYR A 78 10.93 -6.33 13.98
N ASP A 79 12.04 -6.59 14.67
CA ASP A 79 12.60 -5.71 15.69
C ASP A 79 13.16 -4.41 15.11
N SER A 80 13.61 -4.42 13.85
CA SER A 80 14.15 -3.23 13.18
C SER A 80 13.18 -2.05 13.12
N TYR A 81 11.86 -2.33 13.19
CA TYR A 81 10.82 -1.29 13.05
C TYR A 81 9.69 -1.38 14.08
N SER A 82 9.71 -2.35 15.02
CA SER A 82 8.63 -2.57 15.99
C SER A 82 8.34 -1.36 16.89
N LEU A 83 9.36 -0.54 17.19
CA LEU A 83 9.20 0.69 17.98
C LEU A 83 8.59 1.87 17.19
N TYR A 84 8.48 1.74 15.86
CA TYR A 84 8.03 2.81 14.95
C TYR A 84 6.71 2.48 14.25
N THR A 85 6.12 1.32 14.53
CA THR A 85 4.80 0.91 14.01
C THR A 85 3.86 0.49 15.13
N HIS A 86 2.56 0.52 14.85
CA HIS A 86 1.54 -0.07 15.71
C HIS A 86 1.32 -1.56 15.39
N GLY A 87 1.81 -2.07 14.25
CA GLY A 87 1.72 -3.49 13.90
C GLY A 87 2.28 -3.79 12.50
N SER A 88 3.09 -4.83 12.41
CA SER A 88 3.59 -5.33 11.12
C SER A 88 2.43 -5.79 10.24
N GLY A 89 2.36 -5.29 9.00
CA GLY A 89 1.28 -5.63 8.06
C GLY A 89 0.00 -4.81 8.23
N SER A 90 -0.02 -3.80 9.11
CA SER A 90 -1.19 -2.93 9.31
C SER A 90 -1.21 -1.70 8.40
N HIS A 91 -0.21 -1.53 7.51
CA HIS A 91 -0.05 -0.35 6.67
C HIS A 91 -0.84 -0.42 5.36
N ALA A 92 -1.07 0.75 4.77
CA ALA A 92 -1.92 0.95 3.60
C ALA A 92 -1.56 0.03 2.43
N GLU A 93 -0.27 -0.10 2.10
CA GLU A 93 0.22 -0.89 0.97
C GLU A 93 -0.09 -2.39 1.10
N VAL A 94 0.00 -2.93 2.32
CA VAL A 94 -0.32 -4.34 2.61
C VAL A 94 -1.82 -4.56 2.45
N TYR A 95 -2.65 -3.63 2.94
CA TYR A 95 -4.10 -3.71 2.73
C TYR A 95 -4.48 -3.63 1.25
N ALA A 96 -3.88 -2.72 0.48
CA ALA A 96 -4.17 -2.56 -0.94
C ALA A 96 -3.79 -3.82 -1.74
N ALA A 97 -2.58 -4.34 -1.55
CA ALA A 97 -2.11 -5.56 -2.21
C ALA A 97 -2.94 -6.78 -1.82
N ASN A 98 -3.29 -6.92 -0.54
CA ASN A 98 -4.11 -8.02 -0.05
C ASN A 98 -5.51 -8.02 -0.68
N LYS A 99 -6.15 -6.84 -0.82
CA LYS A 99 -7.45 -6.73 -1.50
C LYS A 99 -7.36 -7.16 -2.96
N ALA A 100 -6.32 -6.73 -3.68
CA ALA A 100 -6.13 -7.08 -5.08
C ALA A 100 -6.00 -8.61 -5.27
N LEU A 101 -5.14 -9.24 -4.45
CA LEU A 101 -4.92 -10.69 -4.52
C LEU A 101 -6.10 -11.54 -4.03
N LEU A 102 -6.96 -11.00 -3.16
CA LEU A 102 -8.19 -11.69 -2.74
C LEU A 102 -9.29 -11.62 -3.81
N ASP A 103 -9.45 -10.46 -4.47
CA ASP A 103 -10.45 -10.30 -5.54
C ASP A 103 -10.11 -11.12 -6.78
N ASN A 104 -8.81 -11.27 -7.07
CA ASN A 104 -8.33 -12.06 -8.19
C ASN A 104 -7.36 -13.18 -7.76
N PRO A 105 -7.87 -14.38 -7.43
CA PRO A 105 -7.05 -15.53 -7.06
C PRO A 105 -6.12 -16.05 -8.18
N SER A 106 -6.32 -15.59 -9.43
CA SER A 106 -5.46 -15.95 -10.57
C SER A 106 -4.31 -14.98 -10.80
N ALA A 107 -4.34 -13.80 -10.18
CA ALA A 107 -3.25 -12.84 -10.24
C ALA A 107 -2.02 -13.38 -9.51
N THR A 108 -0.86 -13.16 -10.10
CA THR A 108 0.43 -13.35 -9.46
C THR A 108 0.94 -12.01 -8.93
N ILE A 109 2.00 -12.03 -8.11
CA ILE A 109 2.60 -10.79 -7.61
C ILE A 109 3.15 -9.89 -8.73
N ASP A 110 3.56 -10.48 -9.86
CA ASP A 110 4.06 -9.75 -11.04
C ASP A 110 2.95 -8.99 -11.78
N ASP A 111 1.69 -9.34 -11.52
CA ASP A 111 0.52 -8.68 -12.09
C ASP A 111 0.09 -7.44 -11.28
N ILE A 112 0.65 -7.28 -10.07
CA ILE A 112 0.26 -6.24 -9.12
C ILE A 112 1.31 -5.12 -9.05
N LEU A 113 0.91 -3.92 -9.44
CA LEU A 113 1.69 -2.69 -9.27
C LEU A 113 1.21 -1.94 -8.03
N ILE A 114 2.13 -1.53 -7.16
CA ILE A 114 1.81 -0.82 -5.92
C ILE A 114 2.35 0.60 -5.96
N TYR A 115 1.56 1.56 -5.48
CA TYR A 115 2.00 2.93 -5.27
C TYR A 115 1.52 3.48 -3.94
N VAL A 116 2.42 4.15 -3.21
CA VAL A 116 2.16 4.70 -1.89
C VAL A 116 2.51 6.17 -1.87
N ILE A 117 1.59 7.00 -1.36
CA ILE A 117 1.84 8.42 -1.13
C ILE A 117 1.68 8.78 0.34
N ARG A 118 2.41 9.80 0.76
CA ARG A 118 2.11 10.54 1.98
C ARG A 118 1.09 11.63 1.61
N PRO A 119 -0.17 11.55 2.08
CA PRO A 119 -1.20 12.51 1.72
C PRO A 119 -0.92 13.94 2.23
N GLY A 120 0.11 14.15 3.06
CA GLY A 120 0.56 15.46 3.52
C GLY A 120 -0.34 16.10 4.58
N GLY A 121 0.07 17.27 5.08
CA GLY A 121 -0.58 18.06 6.13
C GLY A 121 -2.02 18.53 5.82
N SER A 122 -2.44 19.66 6.38
CA SER A 122 -3.76 20.27 6.11
C SER A 122 -3.90 20.88 4.71
N SER A 123 -2.86 20.80 3.87
CA SER A 123 -2.85 21.34 2.51
C SER A 123 -3.84 20.61 1.59
N LYS A 124 -4.55 21.42 0.81
CA LYS A 124 -5.35 21.05 -0.37
C LYS A 124 -4.81 21.87 -1.56
N PRO A 125 -4.59 21.28 -2.74
CA PRO A 125 -4.79 19.86 -3.06
C PRO A 125 -3.74 18.94 -2.41
N VAL A 126 -4.01 17.63 -2.39
CA VAL A 126 -3.02 16.59 -2.06
C VAL A 126 -1.86 16.70 -3.05
N ILE A 127 -0.64 16.61 -2.52
CA ILE A 127 0.59 16.66 -3.31
C ILE A 127 1.09 15.24 -3.48
N ASP A 128 1.56 14.92 -4.68
CA ASP A 128 2.18 13.63 -4.98
C ASP A 128 3.55 13.51 -4.32
N ILE A 129 3.56 12.99 -3.10
CA ILE A 129 4.78 12.71 -2.33
C ILE A 129 4.88 11.19 -2.16
N PRO A 130 5.67 10.51 -3.01
CA PRO A 130 5.93 9.08 -2.85
C PRO A 130 6.42 8.78 -1.44
N PHE A 131 5.90 7.69 -0.87
CA PHE A 131 6.28 7.27 0.47
C PHE A 131 6.86 5.86 0.42
N GLN A 132 8.16 5.76 0.73
CA GLN A 132 8.85 4.49 0.72
C GLN A 132 8.32 3.55 1.80
N THR A 133 8.23 2.26 1.47
CA THR A 133 7.75 1.24 2.41
C THR A 133 8.72 1.08 3.59
N CYS A 134 8.17 0.81 4.77
CA CYS A 134 8.99 0.49 5.95
C CYS A 134 9.57 -0.93 5.85
N PRO A 135 10.57 -1.30 6.67
CA PRO A 135 11.19 -2.63 6.63
C PRO A 135 10.18 -3.79 6.71
N HIS A 136 9.14 -3.68 7.55
CA HIS A 136 8.08 -4.68 7.65
C HIS A 136 7.31 -4.85 6.34
N CYS A 137 6.90 -3.74 5.73
CA CYS A 137 6.09 -3.78 4.51
C CYS A 137 6.93 -4.17 3.30
N ASN A 138 8.19 -3.76 3.25
CA ASN A 138 9.15 -4.21 2.25
C ASN A 138 9.34 -5.74 2.29
N TYR A 139 9.43 -6.33 3.49
CA TYR A 139 9.49 -7.78 3.65
C TYR A 139 8.18 -8.47 3.20
N ILE A 140 7.03 -7.97 3.65
CA ILE A 140 5.72 -8.54 3.32
C ILE A 140 5.43 -8.44 1.82
N LEU A 141 5.81 -7.33 1.19
CA LEU A 141 5.60 -7.05 -0.22
C LEU A 141 6.86 -7.28 -1.06
N ARG A 142 7.78 -8.12 -0.58
CA ARG A 142 8.98 -8.48 -1.35
C ARG A 142 8.59 -9.00 -2.73
N ASP A 143 9.40 -8.69 -3.73
CA ASP A 143 9.20 -9.07 -5.14
C ASP A 143 8.01 -8.40 -5.85
N PHE A 144 7.12 -7.67 -5.15
CA PHE A 144 6.14 -6.82 -5.83
C PHE A 144 6.84 -5.64 -6.47
N ARG A 145 6.26 -5.12 -7.57
CA ARG A 145 6.69 -3.83 -8.10
C ARG A 145 6.06 -2.68 -7.31
N ILE A 146 6.86 -2.03 -6.49
CA ILE A 146 6.46 -0.88 -5.67
C ILE A 146 7.05 0.39 -6.25
N GLU A 147 6.24 1.15 -6.98
CA GLU A 147 6.67 2.31 -7.75
C GLU A 147 7.21 3.45 -6.86
N SER A 148 6.72 3.57 -5.62
CA SER A 148 7.18 4.57 -4.66
C SER A 148 8.54 4.24 -4.03
N ASP A 149 9.02 3.01 -4.15
CA ASP A 149 10.31 2.57 -3.62
C ASP A 149 11.46 2.73 -4.63
N LEU A 150 11.13 2.96 -5.91
CA LEU A 150 12.12 3.11 -6.97
C LEU A 150 12.90 4.43 -6.83
N PRO A 151 14.22 4.43 -7.14
CA PRO A 151 15.02 5.65 -7.17
C PRO A 151 14.50 6.63 -8.23
N LYS A 152 14.54 7.92 -7.90
CA LYS A 152 14.14 9.03 -8.78
C LYS A 152 15.30 9.55 -9.62
#